data_AF-A0A7U9NGS8-F1
#
_entry.id   AF-A0A7U9NGS8-F1
#
_cell.length_a   1.000
_cell.length_b   1.000
_cell.length_c   1.000
_cell.angle_alpha   90.00
_cell.angle_beta   90.00
_cell.angle_gamma   90.00
#
_symmetry.space_group_name_H-M   'P 1'
#
loop_
_entity.id
_entity.type
_entity.pdbx_description
1 polymer ?
#
loop_
_entity_poly.entity_id
_entity_poly.type
_entity_poly.pdbx_seq_one_letter_code
_entity_poly.pdbx_strand_id
1 'polypeptide(L)'
;MKKKALVVILTCILFIGIIIIVSYAVGGKKPFKDLEPSEIVSATVRLTPPDTTIQIEEIEELTGYLNDVVIYNEDNSYTEYSGQGVIFTLKLSDGTQTEVMGYNPFFVIDGVGYKMKYEPCQALSAYANRLLNDENANIILEAPPRLTVISDETAFDTLLGAYVWQKRNSDGTSTETQTDSPHPLDCESLLFKYETSETTAALNFSENPSSILNIQCWNEKHWNDHDASSENIDIDSYEIELKPGGYIYEVVAEWDTKKSGYGGIAHYYFYIQVLENEQ
;
A
#
# COMPACT_ATOMS: atom_id res chain seq x y z
N MET A 1 69.82 -19.14 12.40
CA MET A 1 68.73 -19.53 11.49
C MET A 1 67.36 -19.56 12.17
N LYS A 2 67.20 -20.17 13.36
CA LYS A 2 65.92 -20.28 14.08
C LYS A 2 65.22 -18.95 14.41
N LYS A 3 65.93 -17.92 14.87
CA LYS A 3 65.33 -16.59 15.18
C LYS A 3 64.77 -15.87 13.94
N LYS A 4 65.47 -15.94 12.80
CA LYS A 4 64.99 -15.31 11.55
C LYS A 4 63.75 -16.02 11.00
N ALA A 5 63.71 -17.35 11.07
CA ALA A 5 62.54 -18.14 10.71
C ALA A 5 61.34 -17.88 11.64
N LEU A 6 61.59 -17.77 12.96
CA LEU A 6 60.54 -17.44 13.93
C LEU A 6 59.93 -16.04 13.69
N VAL A 7 60.77 -15.05 13.37
CA VAL A 7 60.30 -13.70 13.02
C VAL A 7 59.42 -13.74 11.78
N VAL A 8 59.84 -14.44 10.72
CA VAL A 8 59.05 -14.59 9.48
C VAL A 8 57.70 -15.27 9.73
N ILE A 9 57.67 -16.31 10.58
CA ILE A 9 56.42 -17.02 10.94
C ILE A 9 55.47 -16.08 11.70
N LEU A 10 55.96 -15.31 12.68
CA LEU A 10 55.13 -14.36 13.41
C LEU A 10 54.58 -13.25 12.51
N THR A 11 55.37 -12.70 11.57
CA THR A 11 54.84 -11.73 10.60
C THR A 11 53.78 -12.34 9.69
N CYS A 12 53.97 -13.57 9.20
CA CYS A 12 52.96 -14.24 8.39
C CYS A 12 51.64 -14.44 9.15
N ILE A 13 51.67 -14.85 10.42
CA ILE A 13 50.47 -15.01 11.26
C ILE A 13 49.78 -13.66 11.47
N LEU A 14 50.54 -12.58 11.70
CA LEU A 14 49.98 -11.23 11.83
C LEU A 14 49.29 -10.77 10.53
N PHE A 15 49.92 -10.99 9.37
CA PHE A 15 49.31 -10.65 8.08
C PHE A 15 48.06 -11.47 7.78
N ILE A 16 48.07 -12.78 8.07
CA ILE A 16 46.87 -13.63 7.93
C ILE A 16 45.77 -13.15 8.87
N GLY A 17 46.10 -12.80 10.12
CA GLY A 17 45.16 -12.23 11.07
C GLY A 17 44.56 -10.90 10.59
N ILE A 18 45.38 -10.00 10.03
CA ILE A 18 44.91 -8.73 9.45
C ILE A 18 44.02 -9.01 8.23
N ILE A 19 44.39 -9.94 7.35
CA ILE A 19 43.57 -10.31 6.19
C ILE A 19 42.22 -10.87 6.64
N ILE A 20 42.20 -11.73 7.66
CA ILE A 20 40.96 -12.28 8.22
C ILE A 20 40.10 -11.16 8.82
N ILE A 21 40.67 -10.28 9.63
CA ILE A 21 39.95 -9.15 10.24
C ILE A 21 39.41 -8.21 9.15
N VAL A 22 40.21 -7.87 8.14
CA VAL A 22 39.80 -7.05 7.00
C VAL A 22 38.72 -7.76 6.18
N SER A 23 38.82 -9.07 5.96
CA SER A 23 37.78 -9.83 5.27
C SER A 23 36.46 -9.88 6.05
N TYR A 24 36.49 -9.88 7.37
CA TYR A 24 35.27 -9.81 8.19
C TYR A 24 34.71 -8.38 8.30
N ALA A 25 35.57 -7.35 8.21
CA ALA A 25 35.19 -5.94 8.26
C ALA A 25 34.78 -5.35 6.89
N VAL A 26 35.27 -5.93 5.79
CA VAL A 26 35.05 -5.47 4.40
C VAL A 26 34.24 -6.48 3.59
N GLY A 27 34.17 -7.74 4.01
CA GLY A 27 33.34 -8.76 3.40
C GLY A 27 31.88 -8.55 3.74
N GLY A 28 31.06 -8.32 2.72
CA GLY A 28 29.62 -8.21 2.89
C GLY A 28 29.02 -9.50 3.45
N LYS A 29 27.99 -9.37 4.28
CA LYS A 29 27.23 -10.48 4.86
C LYS A 29 26.00 -10.76 4.00
N LYS A 30 25.63 -12.04 3.87
CA LYS A 30 24.39 -12.46 3.21
C LYS A 30 23.39 -12.92 4.27
N PRO A 31 22.50 -12.05 4.77
CA PRO A 31 21.64 -12.34 5.93
C PRO A 31 20.64 -13.47 5.66
N PHE A 32 20.16 -13.60 4.42
CA PHE A 32 19.16 -14.61 4.03
C PHE A 32 19.77 -15.74 3.18
N LYS A 33 21.10 -15.90 3.15
CA LYS A 33 21.74 -16.84 2.21
C LYS A 33 21.15 -18.25 2.23
N ASP A 34 20.80 -18.72 3.43
CA ASP A 34 20.35 -20.08 3.70
C ASP A 34 18.83 -20.10 3.98
N LEU A 35 18.10 -19.02 3.65
CA LEU A 35 16.64 -18.97 3.75
C LEU A 35 16.04 -19.86 2.66
N GLU A 36 15.26 -20.85 3.07
CA GLU A 36 14.54 -21.76 2.18
C GLU A 36 13.09 -21.27 1.97
N PRO A 37 12.50 -21.45 0.77
CA PRO A 37 11.14 -21.01 0.50
C PRO A 37 10.10 -21.63 1.46
N SER A 38 10.33 -22.85 1.93
CA SER A 38 9.46 -23.55 2.88
C SER A 38 9.46 -22.94 4.28
N GLU A 39 10.44 -22.08 4.60
CA GLU A 39 10.49 -21.37 5.87
C GLU A 39 9.58 -20.15 5.87
N ILE A 40 9.17 -19.63 4.71
CA ILE A 40 8.25 -18.50 4.59
C ILE A 40 6.81 -19.03 4.48
N VAL A 41 6.00 -18.80 5.51
CA VAL A 41 4.59 -19.20 5.57
C VAL A 41 3.72 -18.27 4.73
N SER A 42 4.00 -16.97 4.78
CA SER A 42 3.33 -15.96 3.96
C SER A 42 4.20 -14.71 3.84
N ALA A 43 4.08 -14.00 2.72
CA ALA A 43 4.77 -12.73 2.52
C ALA A 43 3.84 -11.68 1.91
N THR A 44 4.07 -10.42 2.25
CA THR A 44 3.42 -9.26 1.63
C THR A 44 4.48 -8.24 1.25
N VAL A 45 4.21 -7.41 0.24
CA VAL A 45 5.01 -6.23 -0.08
C VAL A 45 4.16 -4.98 -0.06
N ARG A 46 4.62 -3.94 0.64
CA ARG A 46 4.04 -2.60 0.63
C ARG A 46 4.95 -1.64 -0.14
N LEU A 47 4.38 -0.94 -1.11
CA LEU A 47 5.07 0.10 -1.89
C LEU A 47 4.57 1.48 -1.46
N THR A 48 5.47 2.40 -1.14
CA THR A 48 5.11 3.78 -0.76
C THR A 48 6.02 4.80 -1.46
N PRO A 49 5.53 5.62 -2.40
CA PRO A 49 4.19 5.56 -3.04
C PRO A 49 3.99 4.27 -3.88
N PRO A 50 2.75 3.84 -4.20
CA PRO A 50 1.46 4.53 -4.02
C PRO A 50 0.67 4.22 -2.73
N ASP A 51 1.28 3.54 -1.76
CA ASP A 51 0.60 3.00 -0.56
C ASP A 51 -0.30 1.78 -0.85
N THR A 52 0.22 0.86 -1.66
CA THR A 52 -0.45 -0.41 -1.99
C THR A 52 0.28 -1.57 -1.33
N THR A 53 -0.48 -2.47 -0.71
CA THR A 53 0.04 -3.72 -0.14
C THR A 53 -0.45 -4.90 -0.97
N ILE A 54 0.47 -5.79 -1.35
CA ILE A 54 0.20 -6.93 -2.22
C ILE A 54 0.61 -8.21 -1.47
N GLN A 55 -0.27 -9.22 -1.51
CA GLN A 55 0.07 -10.56 -1.08
C GLN A 55 0.99 -11.22 -2.12
N ILE A 56 2.10 -11.78 -1.65
CA ILE A 56 3.07 -12.46 -2.51
C ILE A 56 2.72 -13.95 -2.56
N GLU A 57 2.50 -14.46 -3.77
CA GLU A 57 2.22 -15.87 -4.01
C GLU A 57 3.48 -16.63 -4.46
N GLU A 58 4.41 -15.96 -5.16
CA GLU A 58 5.65 -16.54 -5.67
C GLU A 58 6.78 -16.53 -4.63
N ILE A 59 6.57 -17.25 -3.53
CA ILE A 59 7.52 -17.32 -2.39
C ILE A 59 8.92 -17.79 -2.81
N GLU A 60 9.03 -18.73 -3.75
CA GLU A 60 10.32 -19.22 -4.26
C GLU A 60 11.11 -18.11 -4.97
N GLU A 61 10.44 -17.28 -5.76
CA GLU A 61 11.07 -16.17 -6.47
C GLU A 61 11.55 -15.07 -5.50
N LEU A 62 10.69 -14.68 -4.55
CA LEU A 62 11.05 -13.74 -3.49
C LEU A 62 12.27 -14.22 -2.70
N THR A 63 12.28 -15.49 -2.32
CA THR A 63 13.40 -16.10 -1.58
C THR A 63 14.69 -16.00 -2.38
N GLY A 64 14.64 -16.28 -3.69
CA GLY A 64 15.79 -16.09 -4.58
C GLY A 64 16.38 -14.69 -4.52
N TYR A 65 15.54 -13.64 -4.57
CA TYR A 65 16.01 -12.26 -4.42
C TYR A 65 16.61 -11.96 -3.05
N LEU A 66 16.01 -12.46 -1.97
CA LEU A 66 16.52 -12.28 -0.61
C LEU A 66 17.89 -12.95 -0.41
N ASN A 67 18.10 -14.14 -0.98
CA ASN A 67 19.35 -14.91 -0.87
C ASN A 67 20.55 -14.22 -1.54
N ASP A 68 20.26 -13.28 -2.47
CA ASP A 68 21.26 -12.46 -3.16
C ASP A 68 21.59 -11.15 -2.46
N VAL A 69 20.85 -10.78 -1.41
CA VAL A 69 21.14 -9.59 -0.59
C VAL A 69 22.51 -9.70 0.05
N VAL A 70 23.34 -8.67 -0.14
CA VAL A 70 24.63 -8.50 0.51
C VAL A 70 24.64 -7.17 1.25
N ILE A 71 24.75 -7.22 2.57
CA ILE A 71 24.81 -6.05 3.46
C ILE A 71 26.23 -5.83 4.00
N TYR A 72 26.55 -4.59 4.35
CA TYR A 72 27.83 -4.18 4.89
C TYR A 72 27.65 -3.57 6.28
N ASN A 73 28.26 -2.41 6.52
CA ASN A 73 28.16 -1.72 7.80
C ASN A 73 26.74 -1.16 8.01
N GLU A 74 26.33 -1.12 9.27
CA GLU A 74 25.12 -0.42 9.70
C GLU A 74 25.22 1.05 9.31
N ASP A 75 24.13 1.57 8.76
CA ASP A 75 23.98 2.97 8.36
C ASP A 75 22.49 3.33 8.35
N ASN A 76 22.08 4.14 9.34
CA ASN A 76 20.68 4.56 9.52
C ASN A 76 20.36 5.90 8.83
N SER A 77 21.24 6.40 7.96
CA SER A 77 20.97 7.63 7.17
C SER A 77 19.87 7.48 6.12
N TYR A 78 19.36 6.26 5.91
CA TYR A 78 18.20 6.00 5.06
C TYR A 78 16.94 6.76 5.48
N THR A 79 16.84 7.17 6.75
CA THR A 79 15.71 7.93 7.30
C THR A 79 15.55 9.33 6.68
N GLU A 80 16.63 9.86 6.08
CA GLU A 80 16.63 11.16 5.37
C GLU A 80 16.48 10.98 3.85
N TYR A 81 16.47 9.74 3.35
CA TYR A 81 16.42 9.46 1.92
C TYR A 81 14.99 9.57 1.38
N SER A 82 14.85 10.10 0.17
CA SER A 82 13.56 10.30 -0.51
C SER A 82 13.47 9.40 -1.75
N GLY A 83 12.40 8.62 -1.85
CA GLY A 83 12.18 7.66 -2.93
C GLY A 83 11.02 6.74 -2.61
N GLN A 84 10.77 5.76 -3.49
CA GLN A 84 9.80 4.71 -3.21
C GLN A 84 10.38 3.71 -2.20
N GLY A 85 9.71 3.55 -1.07
CA GLY A 85 9.97 2.46 -0.12
C GLY A 85 9.30 1.18 -0.59
N VAL A 86 10.05 0.07 -0.58
CA VAL A 86 9.54 -1.28 -0.86
C VAL A 86 9.82 -2.14 0.36
N ILE A 87 8.76 -2.42 1.14
CA ILE A 87 8.85 -3.11 2.42
C ILE A 87 8.20 -4.48 2.26
N PHE A 88 8.98 -5.54 2.42
CA PHE A 88 8.50 -6.91 2.48
C PHE A 88 8.30 -7.31 3.94
N THR A 89 7.14 -7.87 4.25
CA THR A 89 6.86 -8.46 5.56
C THR A 89 6.77 -9.97 5.38
N LEU A 90 7.63 -10.72 6.06
CA LEU A 90 7.69 -12.18 5.99
C LEU A 90 7.20 -12.76 7.31
N LYS A 91 6.24 -13.70 7.26
CA LYS A 91 5.89 -14.56 8.39
C LYS A 91 6.58 -15.91 8.20
N LEU A 92 7.40 -16.30 9.16
CA LEU A 92 8.23 -17.49 9.09
C LEU A 92 7.56 -18.69 9.80
N SER A 93 8.02 -19.90 9.47
CA SER A 93 7.48 -21.17 9.98
C SER A 93 7.72 -21.38 11.47
N ASP A 94 8.69 -20.68 12.06
CA ASP A 94 8.94 -20.64 13.50
C ASP A 94 7.99 -19.67 14.25
N GLY A 95 7.09 -18.99 13.53
CA GLY A 95 6.12 -18.04 14.05
C GLY A 95 6.64 -16.61 14.19
N THR A 96 7.89 -16.35 13.84
CA THR A 96 8.44 -14.99 13.82
C THR A 96 7.98 -14.21 12.59
N GLN A 97 8.03 -12.88 12.70
CA GLN A 97 7.80 -11.97 11.59
C GLN A 97 9.04 -11.08 11.44
N THR A 98 9.51 -10.90 10.22
CA THR A 98 10.61 -9.97 9.90
C THR A 98 10.17 -9.03 8.78
N GLU A 99 10.61 -7.78 8.88
CA GLU A 99 10.40 -6.75 7.87
C GLU A 99 11.72 -6.39 7.21
N VAL A 100 11.73 -6.44 5.88
CA VAL A 100 12.90 -6.08 5.08
C VAL A 100 12.54 -5.01 4.06
N MET A 101 13.34 -3.95 3.99
CA MET A 101 13.13 -2.86 3.05
C MET A 101 14.31 -2.71 2.11
N GLY A 102 14.04 -2.77 0.81
CA GLY A 102 14.98 -2.37 -0.23
C GLY A 102 14.86 -0.87 -0.48
N TYR A 103 15.89 -0.10 -0.13
CA TYR A 103 15.88 1.36 -0.27
C TYR A 103 17.26 1.90 -0.63
N ASN A 104 17.64 1.76 -1.91
CA ASN A 104 19.00 2.00 -2.40
C ASN A 104 19.60 3.32 -1.88
N PRO A 105 20.82 3.32 -1.32
CA PRO A 105 21.79 2.23 -1.18
C PRO A 105 21.69 1.43 0.13
N PHE A 106 20.50 1.39 0.74
CA PHE A 106 20.26 0.78 2.03
C PHE A 106 19.39 -0.47 1.93
N PHE A 107 19.69 -1.41 2.80
CA PHE A 107 18.81 -2.53 3.13
C PHE A 107 18.47 -2.43 4.61
N VAL A 108 17.18 -2.39 4.95
CA VAL A 108 16.75 -2.31 6.35
C VAL A 108 16.18 -3.67 6.75
N ILE A 109 16.58 -4.17 7.92
CA ILE A 109 16.06 -5.40 8.52
C ILE A 109 15.53 -5.04 9.90
N ASP A 110 14.23 -5.19 10.12
CA ASP A 110 13.55 -4.90 11.39
C ASP A 110 13.90 -3.52 11.96
N GLY A 111 13.95 -2.51 11.08
CA GLY A 111 14.27 -1.13 11.41
C GLY A 111 15.75 -0.79 11.53
N VAL A 112 16.67 -1.74 11.33
CA VAL A 112 18.13 -1.50 11.32
C VAL A 112 18.64 -1.39 9.89
N GLY A 113 19.19 -0.24 9.52
CA GLY A 113 19.69 0.05 8.18
C GLY A 113 21.12 -0.42 7.96
N TYR A 114 21.40 -0.97 6.79
CA TYR A 114 22.73 -1.39 6.36
C TYR A 114 23.04 -0.88 4.96
N LYS A 115 24.30 -0.58 4.67
CA LYS A 115 24.72 -0.37 3.28
C LYS A 115 24.59 -1.68 2.50
N MET A 116 24.14 -1.60 1.26
CA MET A 116 24.04 -2.74 0.36
C MET A 116 24.59 -2.43 -1.02
N LYS A 117 24.73 -3.48 -1.85
CA LYS A 117 24.99 -3.30 -3.28
C LYS A 117 23.75 -2.79 -4.01
N TYR A 118 23.97 -2.06 -5.09
CA TYR A 118 22.90 -1.52 -5.92
C TYR A 118 22.05 -2.63 -6.57
N GLU A 119 22.69 -3.66 -7.11
CA GLU A 119 22.03 -4.66 -7.96
C GLU A 119 20.96 -5.48 -7.22
N PRO A 120 21.20 -6.03 -6.01
CA PRO A 120 20.15 -6.72 -5.25
C PRO A 120 19.00 -5.78 -4.83
N CYS A 121 19.31 -4.52 -4.54
CA CYS A 121 18.27 -3.54 -4.19
C CYS A 121 17.36 -3.29 -5.40
N GLN A 122 17.97 -3.05 -6.55
CA GLN A 122 17.27 -2.80 -7.79
C GLN A 122 16.42 -4.01 -8.20
N ALA A 123 16.91 -5.23 -7.98
CA ALA A 123 16.16 -6.45 -8.26
C ALA A 123 14.90 -6.56 -7.39
N LEU A 124 14.99 -6.30 -6.08
CA LEU A 124 13.83 -6.30 -5.18
C LEU A 124 12.82 -5.19 -5.52
N SER A 125 13.30 -3.98 -5.81
CA SER A 125 12.41 -2.89 -6.24
C SER A 125 11.74 -3.21 -7.58
N ALA A 126 12.46 -3.81 -8.52
CA ALA A 126 11.88 -4.23 -9.80
C ALA A 126 10.86 -5.35 -9.64
N TYR A 127 11.11 -6.32 -8.76
CA TYR A 127 10.17 -7.38 -8.42
C TYR A 127 8.87 -6.81 -7.83
N ALA A 128 8.97 -5.94 -6.83
CA ALA A 128 7.79 -5.33 -6.22
C ALA A 128 6.98 -4.47 -7.21
N ASN A 129 7.66 -3.69 -8.06
CA ASN A 129 6.97 -2.92 -9.10
C ASN A 129 6.34 -3.83 -10.17
N ARG A 130 6.94 -4.99 -10.47
CA ARG A 130 6.31 -5.98 -11.36
C ARG A 130 5.01 -6.51 -10.76
N LEU A 131 5.01 -6.83 -9.47
CA LEU A 131 3.80 -7.24 -8.76
C LEU A 131 2.75 -6.12 -8.75
N LEU A 132 3.15 -4.88 -8.51
CA LEU A 132 2.23 -3.73 -8.52
C LEU A 132 1.54 -3.51 -9.87
N ASN A 133 2.23 -3.78 -10.97
CA ASN A 133 1.70 -3.60 -12.32
C ASN A 133 1.01 -4.87 -12.87
N ASP A 134 0.88 -5.93 -12.07
CA ASP A 134 0.16 -7.13 -12.47
C ASP A 134 -1.34 -6.94 -12.24
N GLU A 135 -2.15 -7.06 -13.30
CA GLU A 135 -3.62 -7.01 -13.20
C GLU A 135 -4.18 -8.12 -12.28
N ASN A 136 -3.42 -9.19 -12.09
CA ASN A 136 -3.76 -10.30 -11.21
C ASN A 136 -3.20 -10.13 -9.80
N ALA A 137 -2.55 -9.02 -9.47
CA ALA A 137 -2.05 -8.74 -8.13
C ALA A 137 -3.13 -8.93 -7.07
N ASN A 138 -2.76 -9.60 -5.99
CA ASN A 138 -3.62 -9.85 -4.85
C ASN A 138 -3.49 -8.70 -3.85
N ILE A 139 -4.19 -7.61 -4.11
CA ILE A 139 -4.14 -6.39 -3.30
C ILE A 139 -4.87 -6.60 -1.97
N ILE A 140 -4.20 -6.26 -0.87
CA ILE A 140 -4.75 -6.35 0.48
C ILE A 140 -5.45 -5.04 0.81
N LEU A 141 -6.76 -5.12 1.05
CA LEU A 141 -7.60 -3.97 1.40
C LEU A 141 -7.98 -4.03 2.88
N GLU A 142 -7.14 -3.46 3.73
CA GLU A 142 -7.38 -3.38 5.18
C GLU A 142 -8.58 -2.49 5.54
N ALA A 143 -9.08 -1.67 4.64
CA ALA A 143 -10.24 -0.81 4.83
C ALA A 143 -10.87 -0.49 3.47
N PRO A 144 -12.11 0.06 3.44
CA PRO A 144 -12.68 0.60 2.22
C PRO A 144 -11.70 1.54 1.50
N PRO A 145 -11.46 1.37 0.19
CA PRO A 145 -10.63 2.28 -0.59
C PRO A 145 -11.15 3.71 -0.55
N ARG A 146 -10.26 4.68 -0.72
CA ARG A 146 -10.65 6.10 -0.73
C ARG A 146 -11.31 6.42 -2.06
N LEU A 147 -12.44 7.10 -2.02
CA LEU A 147 -13.06 7.72 -3.19
C LEU A 147 -12.70 9.22 -3.22
N THR A 148 -12.16 9.66 -4.34
CA THR A 148 -11.90 11.06 -4.68
C THR A 148 -12.81 11.45 -5.84
N VAL A 149 -13.43 12.63 -5.78
CA VAL A 149 -14.25 13.16 -6.88
C VAL A 149 -13.45 14.21 -7.62
N ILE A 150 -13.52 14.18 -8.95
CA ILE A 150 -12.79 15.10 -9.83
C ILE A 150 -13.79 15.85 -10.72
N SER A 151 -13.75 17.17 -10.67
CA SER A 151 -14.54 18.08 -11.53
C SER A 151 -13.74 19.37 -11.72
N ASP A 152 -13.80 19.98 -12.91
CA ASP A 152 -13.03 21.19 -13.29
C ASP A 152 -11.53 21.12 -12.88
N GLU A 153 -10.86 20.02 -13.24
CA GLU A 153 -9.45 19.71 -12.88
C GLU A 153 -9.15 19.68 -11.36
N THR A 154 -10.16 19.80 -10.51
CA THR A 154 -10.04 19.81 -9.05
C THR A 154 -10.45 18.47 -8.48
N ALA A 155 -9.59 17.89 -7.66
CA ALA A 155 -9.84 16.63 -6.94
C ALA A 155 -10.14 16.91 -5.46
N PHE A 156 -11.18 16.29 -4.90
CA PHE A 156 -11.53 16.45 -3.48
C PHE A 156 -12.08 15.19 -2.82
N ASP A 157 -11.89 15.20 -1.49
CA ASP A 157 -12.33 14.24 -0.47
C ASP A 157 -13.82 13.90 -0.49
N THR A 158 -14.19 12.62 -0.60
CA THR A 158 -15.48 12.16 -0.10
C THR A 158 -15.42 11.82 1.38
N LEU A 159 -16.56 11.91 2.06
CA LEU A 159 -16.74 11.39 3.41
C LEU A 159 -17.07 9.90 3.33
N LEU A 160 -16.25 9.06 3.99
CA LEU A 160 -16.57 7.63 4.14
C LEU A 160 -17.77 7.49 5.08
N GLY A 161 -18.84 6.90 4.55
CA GLY A 161 -20.08 6.60 5.23
C GLY A 161 -20.05 5.24 5.95
N ALA A 162 -21.23 4.63 6.05
CA ALA A 162 -21.36 3.31 6.63
C ALA A 162 -20.66 2.26 5.75
N TYR A 163 -20.15 1.20 6.37
CA TYR A 163 -19.57 0.09 5.62
C TYR A 163 -19.63 -1.23 6.39
N VAL A 164 -19.60 -2.32 5.63
CA VAL A 164 -19.36 -3.68 6.12
C VAL A 164 -18.14 -4.20 5.40
N TRP A 165 -17.09 -4.55 6.14
CA TRP A 165 -15.79 -4.91 5.56
C TRP A 165 -15.24 -6.20 6.14
N GLN A 166 -14.95 -7.16 5.28
CA GLN A 166 -14.31 -8.41 5.62
C GLN A 166 -12.79 -8.30 5.46
N LYS A 167 -12.08 -8.89 6.41
CA LYS A 167 -10.63 -9.10 6.39
C LYS A 167 -10.31 -10.57 6.54
N ARG A 168 -9.36 -11.07 5.76
CA ARG A 168 -8.86 -12.44 5.90
C ARG A 168 -7.72 -12.49 6.90
N ASN A 169 -7.86 -13.32 7.93
CA ASN A 169 -6.83 -13.53 8.93
C ASN A 169 -5.76 -14.52 8.42
N SER A 170 -4.56 -14.43 8.98
CA SER A 170 -3.47 -15.35 8.62
C SER A 170 -3.71 -16.82 9.00
N ASP A 171 -4.65 -17.09 9.90
CA ASP A 171 -5.09 -18.44 10.25
C ASP A 171 -6.14 -19.02 9.28
N GLY A 172 -6.48 -18.27 8.23
CA GLY A 172 -7.48 -18.63 7.23
C GLY A 172 -8.92 -18.30 7.61
N THR A 173 -9.17 -17.77 8.81
CA THR A 173 -10.49 -17.25 9.20
C THR A 173 -10.74 -15.87 8.61
N SER A 174 -11.93 -15.30 8.83
CA SER A 174 -12.24 -13.92 8.42
C SER A 174 -12.90 -13.16 9.55
N THR A 175 -12.61 -11.87 9.62
CA THR A 175 -13.21 -10.93 10.56
C THR A 175 -13.97 -9.87 9.79
N GLU A 176 -15.20 -9.60 10.20
CA GLU A 176 -16.05 -8.57 9.63
C GLU A 176 -16.09 -7.35 10.55
N THR A 177 -15.96 -6.17 9.98
CA THR A 177 -16.13 -4.88 10.64
C THR A 177 -17.36 -4.20 10.09
N GLN A 178 -18.29 -3.83 10.96
CA GLN A 178 -19.46 -3.03 10.61
C GLN A 178 -19.35 -1.68 11.29
N THR A 179 -19.48 -0.62 10.50
CA THR A 179 -19.41 0.77 10.96
C THR A 179 -20.66 1.49 10.53
N ASP A 180 -21.36 2.06 11.51
CA ASP A 180 -22.51 2.95 11.26
C ASP A 180 -22.01 4.38 10.95
N SER A 181 -22.83 5.13 10.22
CA SER A 181 -22.56 6.54 9.88
C SER A 181 -23.87 7.34 9.90
N PRO A 182 -23.84 8.66 10.13
CA PRO A 182 -25.01 9.51 9.95
C PRO A 182 -25.56 9.42 8.53
N HIS A 183 -26.85 9.71 8.37
CA HIS A 183 -27.46 9.82 7.04
C HIS A 183 -26.72 10.91 6.23
N PRO A 184 -26.59 10.80 4.88
CA PRO A 184 -25.95 11.82 4.06
C PRO A 184 -26.48 13.24 4.33
N LEU A 185 -27.80 13.36 4.55
CA LEU A 185 -28.50 14.61 4.87
C LEU A 185 -28.25 15.16 6.28
N ASP A 186 -27.50 14.46 7.14
CA ASP A 186 -27.05 14.97 8.44
C ASP A 186 -25.58 15.41 8.41
N CYS A 187 -24.89 15.19 7.29
CA CYS A 187 -23.46 15.42 7.16
C CYS A 187 -23.09 16.84 6.70
N GLU A 188 -24.01 17.82 6.75
CA GLU A 188 -23.80 19.16 6.18
C GLU A 188 -22.49 19.82 6.63
N SER A 189 -22.18 19.72 7.93
CA SER A 189 -20.96 20.29 8.53
C SER A 189 -19.69 19.48 8.29
N LEU A 190 -19.83 18.24 7.84
CA LEU A 190 -18.72 17.30 7.59
C LEU A 190 -18.31 17.29 6.11
N LEU A 191 -19.25 17.62 5.22
CA LEU A 191 -19.04 17.58 3.79
C LEU A 191 -18.30 18.82 3.30
N PHE A 192 -17.25 18.60 2.50
CA PHE A 192 -16.58 19.66 1.78
C PHE A 192 -17.53 20.27 0.75
N LYS A 193 -17.73 21.59 0.81
CA LYS A 193 -18.61 22.32 -0.10
C LYS A 193 -17.81 22.71 -1.35
N TYR A 194 -18.02 21.98 -2.43
CA TYR A 194 -17.38 22.23 -3.71
C TYR A 194 -18.36 22.87 -4.71
N GLU A 195 -17.89 23.89 -5.44
CA GLU A 195 -18.65 24.61 -6.47
C GLU A 195 -17.95 24.42 -7.82
N THR A 196 -18.72 24.23 -8.89
CA THR A 196 -18.21 24.03 -10.25
C THR A 196 -19.19 24.54 -11.31
N SER A 197 -18.71 24.90 -12.49
CA SER A 197 -19.55 25.12 -13.68
C SER A 197 -19.73 23.86 -14.53
N GLU A 198 -18.99 22.80 -14.23
CA GLU A 198 -19.05 21.54 -14.96
C GLU A 198 -20.33 20.77 -14.64
N THR A 199 -20.84 20.05 -15.64
CA THR A 199 -22.05 19.23 -15.51
C THR A 199 -21.75 17.76 -15.24
N THR A 200 -20.47 17.38 -15.13
CA THR A 200 -20.02 16.02 -14.84
C THR A 200 -18.94 16.00 -13.76
N ALA A 201 -18.79 14.83 -13.14
CA ALA A 201 -17.68 14.54 -12.26
C ALA A 201 -17.20 13.10 -12.45
N ALA A 202 -15.89 12.89 -12.35
CA ALA A 202 -15.29 11.57 -12.37
C ALA A 202 -15.08 11.04 -10.94
N LEU A 203 -15.40 9.77 -10.73
CA LEU A 203 -15.20 9.02 -9.51
C LEU A 203 -13.86 8.26 -9.60
N ASN A 204 -12.91 8.62 -8.74
CA ASN A 204 -11.58 8.02 -8.71
C ASN A 204 -11.35 7.29 -7.39
N PHE A 205 -11.41 5.96 -7.43
CA PHE A 205 -11.11 5.11 -6.29
C PHE A 205 -9.60 4.81 -6.23
N SER A 206 -9.03 4.79 -5.01
CA SER A 206 -7.63 4.36 -4.84
C SER A 206 -7.41 2.89 -5.22
N GLU A 207 -8.45 2.08 -5.12
CA GLU A 207 -8.56 0.74 -5.69
C GLU A 207 -9.98 0.57 -6.25
N ASN A 208 -10.11 0.23 -7.53
CA ASN A 208 -11.41 0.19 -8.18
C ASN A 208 -12.33 -0.88 -7.57
N PRO A 209 -13.62 -0.58 -7.35
CA PRO A 209 -14.59 -1.56 -6.89
C PRO A 209 -14.83 -2.64 -7.94
N SER A 210 -15.29 -3.79 -7.46
CA SER A 210 -15.83 -4.85 -8.32
C SER A 210 -17.14 -4.41 -8.98
N SER A 211 -17.94 -3.61 -8.28
CA SER A 211 -19.12 -2.96 -8.85
C SER A 211 -19.52 -1.70 -8.07
N ILE A 212 -20.15 -0.75 -8.76
CA ILE A 212 -20.90 0.33 -8.11
C ILE A 212 -22.35 -0.12 -8.07
N LEU A 213 -22.90 -0.26 -6.86
CA LEU A 213 -24.22 -0.82 -6.61
C LEU A 213 -25.33 0.22 -6.81
N ASN A 214 -25.08 1.45 -6.38
CA ASN A 214 -26.04 2.54 -6.47
C ASN A 214 -25.33 3.89 -6.41
N ILE A 215 -25.87 4.87 -7.13
CA ILE A 215 -25.57 6.28 -6.94
C ILE A 215 -26.89 7.03 -6.85
N GLN A 216 -27.05 7.80 -5.78
CA GLN A 216 -28.25 8.58 -5.56
C GLN A 216 -27.90 9.96 -5.01
N CYS A 217 -28.79 10.92 -5.20
CA CYS A 217 -28.60 12.28 -4.71
C CYS A 217 -29.87 12.90 -4.13
N TRP A 218 -29.66 13.96 -3.36
CA TRP A 218 -30.71 14.79 -2.77
C TRP A 218 -30.37 16.26 -2.97
N ASN A 219 -31.39 17.07 -3.20
CA ASN A 219 -31.21 18.51 -3.23
C ASN A 219 -30.87 19.03 -1.82
N GLU A 220 -29.99 20.02 -1.74
CA GLU A 220 -29.55 20.63 -0.47
C GLU A 220 -30.68 21.19 0.39
N LYS A 221 -31.85 21.49 -0.19
CA LYS A 221 -33.01 21.95 0.57
C LYS A 221 -33.54 20.89 1.56
N HIS A 222 -33.10 19.65 1.44
CA HIS A 222 -33.49 18.53 2.28
C HIS A 222 -32.47 18.19 3.39
N TRP A 223 -31.52 19.08 3.73
CA TRP A 223 -30.69 18.85 4.92
C TRP A 223 -31.55 18.55 6.16
N ASN A 224 -31.20 17.47 6.88
CA ASN A 224 -31.89 16.92 8.04
C ASN A 224 -33.31 16.35 7.78
N ASP A 225 -33.71 16.16 6.51
CA ASP A 225 -34.99 15.57 6.13
C ASP A 225 -34.80 14.12 5.62
N HIS A 226 -34.88 13.15 6.51
CA HIS A 226 -34.59 11.73 6.19
C HIS A 226 -35.68 11.07 5.35
N ASP A 227 -36.86 11.69 5.28
CA ASP A 227 -37.98 11.20 4.47
C ASP A 227 -37.93 11.74 3.03
N ALA A 228 -36.94 12.59 2.71
CA ALA A 228 -36.75 13.12 1.37
C ALA A 228 -36.42 12.03 0.36
N SER A 229 -37.21 11.98 -0.73
CA SER A 229 -36.94 11.09 -1.85
C SER A 229 -35.58 11.41 -2.47
N SER A 230 -34.79 10.37 -2.72
CA SER A 230 -33.57 10.47 -3.52
C SER A 230 -33.87 10.40 -5.01
N GLU A 231 -32.94 10.92 -5.82
CA GLU A 231 -32.89 10.74 -7.27
C GLU A 231 -31.74 9.80 -7.62
N ASN A 232 -31.97 8.80 -8.46
CA ASN A 232 -30.88 7.94 -8.96
C ASN A 232 -30.04 8.70 -10.00
N ILE A 233 -28.74 8.42 -10.00
CA ILE A 233 -27.77 8.97 -10.96
C ILE A 233 -27.22 7.82 -11.80
N ASP A 234 -27.31 7.99 -13.11
CA ASP A 234 -26.69 7.06 -14.06
C ASP A 234 -25.16 7.28 -14.08
N ILE A 235 -24.43 6.20 -14.31
CA ILE A 235 -22.96 6.18 -14.36
C ILE A 235 -22.49 5.62 -15.69
N ASP A 236 -21.55 6.31 -16.33
CA ASP A 236 -20.82 5.82 -17.49
C ASP A 236 -19.32 5.77 -17.16
N SER A 237 -18.77 4.58 -17.06
CA SER A 237 -17.31 4.38 -16.96
C SER A 237 -16.63 5.19 -15.84
N TYR A 238 -17.29 5.31 -14.68
CA TYR A 238 -16.90 6.14 -13.52
C TYR A 238 -17.12 7.65 -13.63
N GLU A 239 -17.81 8.12 -14.67
CA GLU A 239 -18.31 9.49 -14.78
C GLU A 239 -19.80 9.55 -14.44
N ILE A 240 -20.21 10.59 -13.72
CA ILE A 240 -21.60 10.86 -13.34
C ILE A 240 -22.06 12.22 -13.84
N GLU A 241 -23.36 12.34 -14.16
CA GLU A 241 -24.00 13.62 -14.43
C GLU A 241 -24.36 14.34 -13.12
N LEU A 242 -23.99 15.61 -13.04
CA LEU A 242 -24.29 16.47 -11.91
C LEU A 242 -25.61 17.22 -12.12
N LYS A 243 -26.41 17.30 -11.07
CA LYS A 243 -27.65 18.06 -11.04
C LYS A 243 -27.35 19.57 -10.89
N PRO A 244 -28.10 20.45 -11.57
CA PRO A 244 -27.95 21.89 -11.43
C PRO A 244 -28.29 22.36 -10.01
N GLY A 245 -27.46 23.23 -9.42
CA GLY A 245 -27.59 23.68 -8.03
C GLY A 245 -26.88 22.78 -7.01
N GLY A 246 -27.15 22.97 -5.72
CA GLY A 246 -26.53 22.24 -4.62
C GLY A 246 -27.16 20.87 -4.36
N TYR A 247 -26.35 19.81 -4.44
CA TYR A 247 -26.79 18.43 -4.22
C TYR A 247 -25.80 17.63 -3.37
N ILE A 248 -26.36 16.74 -2.56
CA ILE A 248 -25.64 15.70 -1.80
C ILE A 248 -25.71 14.42 -2.61
N TYR A 249 -24.58 13.76 -2.81
CA TYR A 249 -24.49 12.49 -3.50
C TYR A 249 -24.03 11.39 -2.55
N GLU A 250 -24.60 10.21 -2.71
CA GLU A 250 -24.17 8.97 -2.10
C GLU A 250 -23.76 7.98 -3.18
N VAL A 251 -22.56 7.42 -3.05
CA VAL A 251 -22.05 6.33 -3.89
C VAL A 251 -21.92 5.08 -3.02
N VAL A 252 -22.54 3.98 -3.45
CA VAL A 252 -22.44 2.68 -2.79
C VAL A 252 -21.63 1.75 -3.70
N ALA A 253 -20.50 1.26 -3.21
CA ALA A 253 -19.58 0.44 -3.97
C ALA A 253 -19.24 -0.87 -3.26
N GLU A 254 -18.98 -1.91 -4.05
CA GLU A 254 -18.67 -3.27 -3.58
C GLU A 254 -17.30 -3.73 -4.06
N TRP A 255 -16.54 -4.33 -3.16
CA TRP A 255 -15.31 -5.07 -3.45
C TRP A 255 -15.50 -6.54 -3.11
N ASP A 256 -15.35 -7.41 -4.11
CA ASP A 256 -15.50 -8.85 -3.95
C ASP A 256 -14.35 -9.46 -3.13
N THR A 257 -14.69 -10.38 -2.23
CA THR A 257 -13.72 -11.01 -1.33
C THR A 257 -13.14 -12.31 -1.88
N LYS A 258 -13.52 -12.80 -3.08
CA LYS A 258 -13.14 -14.14 -3.56
C LYS A 258 -11.65 -14.23 -3.84
N LYS A 259 -11.03 -13.15 -4.34
CA LYS A 259 -9.62 -13.13 -4.72
C LYS A 259 -8.71 -12.97 -3.50
N SER A 260 -8.84 -11.85 -2.80
CA SER A 260 -7.94 -11.49 -1.69
C SER A 260 -8.43 -11.97 -0.33
N GLY A 261 -9.73 -12.25 -0.18
CA GLY A 261 -10.36 -12.43 1.12
C GLY A 261 -10.67 -11.11 1.83
N TYR A 262 -10.35 -9.96 1.22
CA TYR A 262 -10.62 -8.62 1.70
C TYR A 262 -11.64 -7.93 0.79
N GLY A 263 -12.58 -7.20 1.37
CA GLY A 263 -13.61 -6.51 0.60
C GLY A 263 -14.90 -6.37 1.38
N GLY A 264 -15.93 -5.87 0.72
CA GLY A 264 -17.22 -5.57 1.32
C GLY A 264 -17.91 -4.42 0.62
N ILE A 265 -18.85 -3.79 1.33
CA ILE A 265 -19.66 -2.69 0.81
C ILE A 265 -19.33 -1.43 1.60
N ALA A 266 -19.12 -0.33 0.91
CA ALA A 266 -18.88 0.98 1.50
C ALA A 266 -19.72 2.07 0.83
N HIS A 267 -20.15 3.01 1.67
CA HIS A 267 -20.90 4.19 1.27
C HIS A 267 -19.97 5.41 1.29
N TYR A 268 -20.13 6.32 0.33
CA TYR A 268 -19.33 7.54 0.23
C TYR A 268 -20.24 8.73 -0.02
N TYR A 269 -20.02 9.82 0.70
CA TYR A 269 -20.86 11.02 0.62
C TYR A 269 -20.04 12.21 0.13
N PHE A 270 -20.62 13.02 -0.74
CA PHE A 270 -20.02 14.29 -1.16
C PHE A 270 -21.08 15.31 -1.54
N TYR A 271 -20.70 16.58 -1.57
CA TYR A 271 -21.56 17.69 -1.97
C TYR A 271 -20.94 18.41 -3.16
N ILE A 272 -21.76 18.72 -4.17
CA ILE A 272 -21.37 19.60 -5.27
C ILE A 272 -22.49 20.58 -5.53
N GLN A 273 -22.11 21.83 -5.80
CA GLN A 273 -22.98 22.85 -6.34
C GLN A 273 -22.58 23.19 -7.77
N VAL A 274 -23.45 22.87 -8.72
CA VAL A 274 -23.28 23.28 -10.12
C VAL A 274 -23.84 24.68 -10.29
N LEU A 275 -22.98 25.62 -10.65
CA LEU A 275 -23.35 27.01 -10.90
C LEU A 275 -24.11 27.10 -12.22
N GLU A 276 -25.32 27.66 -12.19
CA GLU A 276 -26.02 28.01 -13.42
C GLU A 276 -25.25 29.15 -14.11
N ASN A 277 -24.83 28.93 -15.35
CA ASN A 277 -24.24 29.99 -16.15
C ASN A 277 -25.29 31.10 -16.34
N GLU A 278 -25.07 32.27 -15.72
CA GLU A 278 -25.83 33.48 -16.06
C GLU A 278 -25.60 33.77 -17.55
N GLN A 279 -26.65 33.54 -18.35
CA GLN A 279 -26.69 33.90 -19.76
C GLN A 279 -26.80 35.41 -19.97
#